data_AF-A0A7R9KU97-F1
#
_entry.id   AF-A0A7R9KU97-F1
#
_cell.length_a   1.000
_cell.length_b   1.000
_cell.length_c   1.000
_cell.angle_alpha   90.00
_cell.angle_beta   90.00
_cell.angle_gamma   90.00
#
_symmetry.space_group_name_H-M   'P 1'
#
loop_
_entity.id
_entity.type
_entity.pdbx_description
1 polymer ?
#
loop_
_entity_poly.entity_id
_entity_poly.type
_entity_poly.pdbx_seq_one_letter_code
_entity_poly.pdbx_strand_id
1 'polypeptide(L)'
;MLVNAVPFGQQFSQFISNDEPTGKVWVVLCAAANGWYNFGIQADVYHSYQLVKEHGIPDEQIIVFHYDDLATHKSNPTPGKIINEPNGTNVYEGVPKHYTGKDVTPENFLGALKGSNELANAGKKVVKSGPNDRIFVYLMDHGAPGLVAFPNSVLHATDLNKALVEMHQNKKYSQLVFYLEACESGSMFYKLLPDNINAYAVTATKPDQDGYFYYDDDTYDTCLGTYFAAMWFDDWRHNDPKVETFDQEFAYFTKHRSKKLPQSTSNSVLMNKNIKYIKSREAAVHLLQQKINRSNGVSEKLRYTEELETLLNGRQSVDKHMTEYVNSIQHLLTVDSNAILNTKQELNNRQCYRKLVDTYAEQCLDLGQADVYHAYQVVRANGIPDENIILMYYDDIAYHKRNPTPGVVVNRPDGSDVYKGVPKDRAVTGDDITPERFLAVLKGDKEMAGNDSLVFDSGPDDHVFVYLIDHGAPGSMFDKLLPNDINVYVTTASAPDEESNFCCYDKFRHADTARFDNNCEGVNKRNVAIDLLEKQIDNSVDNNEKLGYN
;
A
#
# COMPACT_ATOMS: atom_id res chain seq x y z
N MET A 1 18.56 1.71 17.16
CA MET A 1 17.91 2.74 18.01
C MET A 1 16.50 2.91 17.48
N LEU A 2 15.46 2.49 18.21
CA LEU A 2 14.19 2.05 17.60
C LEU A 2 13.06 3.10 17.50
N VAL A 3 13.00 4.12 18.37
CA VAL A 3 12.13 5.29 18.16
C VAL A 3 12.91 6.58 18.33
N ASN A 4 13.16 7.26 17.22
CA ASN A 4 13.58 8.65 17.29
C ASN A 4 12.37 9.42 16.81
N ALA A 5 11.41 9.71 17.69
CA ALA A 5 10.39 10.68 17.34
C ALA A 5 11.15 11.93 16.86
N VAL A 6 11.14 12.20 15.55
CA VAL A 6 12.00 13.25 14.97
C VAL A 6 11.13 14.47 14.74
N PRO A 7 11.43 15.58 15.42
CA PRO A 7 10.72 16.82 15.18
C PRO A 7 11.23 17.50 13.91
N PHE A 8 10.32 18.06 13.12
CA PHE A 8 10.62 18.92 11.97
C PHE A 8 9.73 20.16 11.98
N GLY A 9 10.23 21.25 11.39
CA GLY A 9 9.49 22.51 11.25
C GLY A 9 9.57 23.39 12.50
N GLN A 10 8.60 24.29 12.64
CA GLN A 10 8.57 25.26 13.73
C GLN A 10 8.03 24.60 15.00
N GLN A 11 8.85 24.54 16.05
CA GLN A 11 8.41 24.03 17.34
C GLN A 11 7.62 25.10 18.09
N PHE A 12 6.37 24.79 18.43
CA PHE A 12 5.59 25.52 19.43
C PHE A 12 5.77 24.86 20.80
N SER A 13 5.39 25.51 21.89
CA SER A 13 5.47 24.87 23.21
C SER A 13 4.49 23.71 23.34
N GLN A 14 3.22 23.92 22.96
CA GLN A 14 2.13 22.94 23.07
C GLN A 14 1.15 23.10 21.91
N PHE A 15 0.45 22.02 21.54
CA PHE A 15 -0.52 22.04 20.43
C PHE A 15 -1.90 22.52 20.87
N ILE A 16 -2.45 21.90 21.92
CA ILE A 16 -3.71 22.33 22.52
C ILE A 16 -3.32 23.22 23.71
N SER A 17 -3.79 24.47 23.70
CA SER A 17 -3.51 25.47 24.74
C SER A 17 -4.84 26.04 25.22
N ASN A 18 -5.03 26.08 26.54
CA ASN A 18 -6.17 26.74 27.18
C ASN A 18 -6.05 28.28 27.17
N ASP A 19 -4.84 28.81 26.97
CA ASP A 19 -4.52 30.24 27.10
C ASP A 19 -4.49 30.99 25.75
N GLU A 20 -4.65 30.29 24.61
CA GLU A 20 -4.71 30.87 23.26
C GLU A 20 -6.17 31.02 22.76
N PRO A 21 -6.53 32.09 22.04
CA PRO A 21 -7.93 32.42 21.77
C PRO A 21 -8.63 31.52 20.71
N THR A 22 -9.76 30.92 21.12
CA THR A 22 -11.04 30.75 20.37
C THR A 22 -11.15 29.89 19.09
N GLY A 23 -10.07 29.38 18.49
CA GLY A 23 -10.14 28.54 17.28
C GLY A 23 -10.55 27.08 17.51
N LYS A 24 -11.17 26.45 16.52
CA LYS A 24 -11.51 25.01 16.51
C LYS A 24 -10.25 24.16 16.35
N VAL A 25 -10.32 22.88 16.74
CA VAL A 25 -9.26 21.89 16.49
C VAL A 25 -9.79 20.86 15.51
N TRP A 26 -9.27 20.88 14.30
CA TRP A 26 -9.59 19.90 13.27
C TRP A 26 -8.63 18.72 13.35
N VAL A 27 -9.15 17.52 13.12
CA VAL A 27 -8.37 16.28 13.19
C VAL A 27 -8.56 15.49 11.89
N VAL A 28 -7.47 15.04 11.29
CA VAL A 28 -7.46 14.14 10.13
C VAL A 28 -6.69 12.88 10.50
N LEU A 29 -7.36 11.74 10.55
CA LEU A 29 -6.78 10.43 10.88
C LEU A 29 -6.81 9.55 9.63
N CYS A 30 -5.69 8.92 9.29
CA CYS A 30 -5.58 8.16 8.05
C CYS A 30 -4.77 6.88 8.22
N ALA A 31 -5.46 5.74 8.08
CA ALA A 31 -4.86 4.42 7.93
C ALA A 31 -4.85 4.12 6.44
N ALA A 32 -3.67 4.15 5.83
CA ALA A 32 -3.54 4.02 4.38
C ALA A 32 -3.26 2.57 3.92
N ALA A 33 -3.35 1.59 4.83
CA ALA A 33 -3.28 0.17 4.52
C ALA A 33 -4.64 -0.55 4.53
N ASN A 34 -4.65 -1.74 3.95
CA ASN A 34 -5.73 -2.73 3.98
C ASN A 34 -5.16 -4.12 4.30
N GLY A 35 -6.02 -5.12 4.49
CA GLY A 35 -5.61 -6.50 4.72
C GLY A 35 -5.32 -6.84 6.19
N TRP A 36 -5.32 -8.14 6.50
CA TRP A 36 -5.29 -8.64 7.88
C TRP A 36 -3.89 -8.55 8.51
N TYR A 37 -2.83 -8.70 7.71
CA TYR A 37 -1.46 -8.52 8.22
C TYR A 37 -1.18 -7.06 8.60
N ASN A 38 -1.95 -6.11 8.04
CA ASN A 38 -1.90 -4.69 8.35
C ASN A 38 -2.91 -4.27 9.43
N PHE A 39 -3.46 -5.21 10.21
CA PHE A 39 -4.47 -4.95 11.25
C PHE A 39 -4.11 -3.76 12.15
N GLY A 40 -2.86 -3.75 12.65
CA GLY A 40 -2.38 -2.71 13.55
C GLY A 40 -2.50 -1.29 13.00
N ILE A 41 -2.35 -1.09 11.68
CA ILE A 41 -2.41 0.24 11.04
C ILE A 41 -3.81 0.85 11.17
N GLN A 42 -4.86 0.08 10.89
CA GLN A 42 -6.23 0.58 11.05
C GLN A 42 -6.63 0.63 12.54
N ALA A 43 -6.17 -0.33 13.35
CA ALA A 43 -6.43 -0.33 14.79
C ALA A 43 -5.86 0.91 15.50
N ASP A 44 -4.67 1.37 15.12
CA ASP A 44 -4.07 2.60 15.65
C ASP A 44 -4.92 3.82 15.28
N VAL A 45 -5.43 3.90 14.05
CA VAL A 45 -6.32 5.00 13.66
C VAL A 45 -7.66 4.95 14.39
N TYR A 46 -8.23 3.77 14.61
CA TYR A 46 -9.43 3.63 15.43
C TYR A 46 -9.19 4.06 16.88
N HIS A 47 -8.07 3.68 17.48
CA HIS A 47 -7.72 4.09 18.83
C HIS A 47 -7.47 5.60 18.91
N SER A 48 -6.78 6.19 17.92
CA SER A 48 -6.58 7.64 17.85
C SER A 48 -7.92 8.39 17.77
N TYR A 49 -8.92 7.86 17.06
CA TYR A 49 -10.28 8.42 17.02
C TYR A 49 -10.95 8.43 18.39
N GLN A 50 -10.84 7.34 19.16
CA GLN A 50 -11.37 7.29 20.52
C GLN A 50 -10.67 8.31 21.42
N LEU A 51 -9.34 8.38 21.37
CA LEU A 51 -8.55 9.29 22.20
C LEU A 51 -8.86 10.77 21.93
N VAL A 52 -8.95 11.18 20.66
CA VAL A 52 -9.28 12.59 20.35
C VAL A 52 -10.69 12.95 20.80
N LYS A 53 -11.63 12.00 20.79
CA LYS A 53 -13.00 12.21 21.31
C LYS A 53 -13.03 12.31 22.82
N GLU A 54 -12.29 11.44 23.52
CA GLU A 54 -12.12 11.50 24.98
C GLU A 54 -11.56 12.86 25.42
N HIS A 55 -10.69 13.47 24.60
CA HIS A 55 -10.13 14.81 24.85
C HIS A 55 -11.05 15.97 24.44
N GLY A 56 -12.25 15.66 23.92
CA GLY A 56 -13.33 16.62 23.67
C GLY A 56 -13.40 17.18 22.24
N ILE A 57 -12.71 16.57 21.27
CA ILE A 57 -12.85 16.95 19.87
C ILE A 57 -14.17 16.38 19.32
N PRO A 58 -15.09 17.23 18.81
CA PRO A 58 -16.39 16.76 18.34
C PRO A 58 -16.26 16.08 16.96
N ASP A 59 -17.14 15.10 16.69
CA ASP A 59 -17.12 14.32 15.44
C ASP A 59 -17.15 15.18 14.17
N GLU A 60 -17.83 16.32 14.19
CA GLU A 60 -17.88 17.27 13.07
C GLU A 60 -16.50 17.83 12.66
N GLN A 61 -15.52 17.81 13.56
CA GLN A 61 -14.14 18.28 13.34
C GLN A 61 -13.15 17.14 13.03
N ILE A 62 -13.60 15.89 13.04
CA ILE A 62 -12.76 14.70 12.79
C ILE A 62 -13.05 14.12 11.41
N ILE A 63 -12.01 13.84 10.64
CA ILE A 63 -12.06 13.16 9.34
C ILE A 63 -11.25 11.88 9.46
N VAL A 64 -11.79 10.77 8.97
CA VAL A 64 -11.18 9.44 9.11
C VAL A 64 -11.11 8.77 7.75
N PHE A 65 -9.91 8.31 7.41
CA PHE A 65 -9.60 7.45 6.27
C PHE A 65 -9.18 6.08 6.81
N HIS A 66 -9.85 5.02 6.39
CA HIS A 66 -9.52 3.64 6.76
C HIS A 66 -10.14 2.70 5.74
N TYR A 67 -9.48 1.60 5.38
CA TYR A 67 -10.01 0.74 4.34
C TYR A 67 -11.32 0.02 4.74
N ASP A 68 -11.50 -0.23 6.04
CA ASP A 68 -12.72 -0.80 6.65
C ASP A 68 -12.96 -2.29 6.36
N ASP A 69 -11.90 -3.08 6.26
CA ASP A 69 -11.95 -4.51 5.94
C ASP A 69 -11.66 -5.46 7.11
N LEU A 70 -11.39 -4.95 8.32
CA LEU A 70 -11.00 -5.78 9.49
C LEU A 70 -12.17 -6.29 10.34
N ALA A 71 -13.18 -5.44 10.60
CA ALA A 71 -14.22 -5.76 11.59
C ALA A 71 -15.07 -6.97 11.18
N THR A 72 -15.26 -7.17 9.87
CA THR A 72 -16.00 -8.30 9.29
C THR A 72 -15.07 -9.31 8.62
N HIS A 73 -13.76 -9.22 8.83
CA HIS A 73 -12.80 -10.13 8.24
C HIS A 73 -13.01 -11.56 8.73
N LYS A 74 -12.82 -12.57 7.87
CA LYS A 74 -13.00 -13.99 8.23
C LYS A 74 -12.03 -14.44 9.32
N SER A 75 -10.83 -13.87 9.33
CA SER A 75 -9.79 -14.12 10.33
C SER A 75 -10.02 -13.40 11.66
N ASN A 76 -11.07 -12.57 11.77
CA ASN A 76 -11.34 -11.83 13.01
C ASN A 76 -11.99 -12.74 14.08
N PRO A 77 -11.30 -13.03 15.20
CA PRO A 77 -11.84 -13.89 16.26
C PRO A 77 -13.00 -13.22 17.01
N THR A 78 -13.16 -11.89 16.88
CA THR A 78 -14.21 -11.11 17.52
C THR A 78 -14.96 -10.26 16.47
N PRO A 79 -15.86 -10.86 15.67
CA PRO A 79 -16.57 -10.14 14.62
C PRO A 79 -17.24 -8.85 15.12
N GLY A 80 -17.06 -7.76 14.36
CA GLY A 80 -17.56 -6.42 14.68
C GLY A 80 -16.72 -5.64 15.71
N LYS A 81 -15.63 -6.21 16.22
CA LYS A 81 -14.74 -5.56 17.20
C LYS A 81 -13.30 -5.54 16.70
N ILE A 82 -12.60 -4.46 17.03
CA ILE A 82 -11.16 -4.29 16.81
C ILE A 82 -10.55 -3.80 18.12
N ILE A 83 -9.43 -4.38 18.52
CA ILE A 83 -8.65 -3.96 19.68
C ILE A 83 -7.31 -3.41 19.19
N ASN A 84 -6.65 -2.56 19.97
CA ASN A 84 -5.33 -2.00 19.63
C ASN A 84 -4.22 -2.36 20.64
N GLU A 85 -4.57 -3.11 21.67
CA GLU A 85 -3.63 -3.64 22.66
C GLU A 85 -4.17 -4.95 23.26
N PRO A 86 -3.32 -5.82 23.81
CA PRO A 86 -3.76 -7.10 24.37
C PRO A 86 -4.76 -6.88 25.51
N ASN A 87 -5.91 -7.55 25.43
CA ASN A 87 -7.06 -7.36 26.34
C ASN A 87 -7.62 -5.92 26.36
N GLY A 88 -7.37 -5.13 25.31
CA GLY A 88 -7.90 -3.79 25.15
C GLY A 88 -9.40 -3.77 24.87
N THR A 89 -9.98 -2.57 24.95
CA THR A 89 -11.40 -2.33 24.60
C THR A 89 -11.60 -2.28 23.09
N ASN A 90 -12.86 -2.39 22.65
CA ASN A 90 -13.20 -2.20 21.24
C ASN A 90 -12.95 -0.74 20.82
N VAL A 91 -11.99 -0.51 19.92
CA VAL A 91 -11.67 0.83 19.40
C VAL A 91 -12.43 1.16 18.12
N TYR A 92 -13.11 0.20 17.48
CA TYR A 92 -13.83 0.40 16.22
C TYR A 92 -15.21 1.05 16.39
N GLU A 93 -15.81 0.94 17.56
CA GLU A 93 -17.18 1.40 17.79
C GLU A 93 -17.32 2.91 17.57
N GLY A 94 -18.30 3.30 16.75
CA GLY A 94 -18.60 4.71 16.45
C GLY A 94 -17.64 5.38 15.47
N VAL A 95 -16.59 4.71 14.99
CA VAL A 95 -15.65 5.29 14.01
C VAL A 95 -16.41 5.63 12.70
N PRO A 96 -16.32 6.88 12.20
CA PRO A 96 -17.04 7.31 11.02
C PRO A 96 -16.36 6.91 9.71
N LYS A 97 -17.14 6.42 8.75
CA LYS A 97 -16.70 5.93 7.44
C LYS A 97 -16.63 7.06 6.39
N HIS A 98 -15.80 8.08 6.60
CA HIS A 98 -15.75 9.24 5.69
C HIS A 98 -15.10 8.89 4.34
N TYR A 99 -14.00 8.14 4.39
CA TYR A 99 -13.28 7.63 3.22
C TYR A 99 -12.88 6.18 3.49
N THR A 100 -13.48 5.24 2.76
CA THR A 100 -13.25 3.80 2.92
C THR A 100 -12.97 3.10 1.60
N GLY A 101 -12.36 1.92 1.64
CA GLY A 101 -12.00 1.15 0.46
C GLY A 101 -11.22 1.99 -0.56
N LYS A 102 -11.73 2.07 -1.79
CA LYS A 102 -11.11 2.81 -2.91
C LYS A 102 -11.02 4.33 -2.72
N ASP A 103 -11.74 4.90 -1.74
CA ASP A 103 -11.66 6.33 -1.45
C ASP A 103 -10.44 6.70 -0.60
N VAL A 104 -9.71 5.71 -0.07
CA VAL A 104 -8.45 5.91 0.65
C VAL A 104 -7.33 6.12 -0.37
N THR A 105 -7.18 7.36 -0.86
CA THR A 105 -6.15 7.73 -1.84
C THR A 105 -5.39 8.99 -1.42
N PRO A 106 -4.15 9.20 -1.89
CA PRO A 106 -3.39 10.42 -1.66
C PRO A 106 -4.15 11.69 -2.08
N GLU A 107 -4.86 11.64 -3.22
CA GLU A 107 -5.61 12.76 -3.76
C GLU A 107 -6.77 13.15 -2.85
N ASN A 108 -7.53 12.17 -2.38
CA ASN A 108 -8.63 12.40 -1.45
C ASN A 108 -8.10 12.86 -0.08
N PHE A 109 -7.01 12.28 0.41
CA PHE A 109 -6.37 12.68 1.66
C PHE A 109 -5.91 14.15 1.61
N LEU A 110 -5.10 14.53 0.62
CA LEU A 110 -4.63 15.90 0.46
C LEU A 110 -5.79 16.87 0.15
N GLY A 111 -6.79 16.42 -0.63
CA GLY A 111 -7.97 17.20 -0.93
C GLY A 111 -8.82 17.49 0.32
N ALA A 112 -9.04 16.49 1.17
CA ALA A 112 -9.77 16.65 2.42
C ALA A 112 -9.03 17.56 3.39
N LEU A 113 -7.71 17.35 3.54
CA LEU A 113 -6.85 18.16 4.39
C LEU A 113 -6.85 19.64 3.96
N LYS A 114 -6.80 19.92 2.66
CA LYS A 114 -6.83 21.30 2.11
C LYS A 114 -8.22 21.96 2.14
N GLY A 115 -9.28 21.21 2.41
CA GLY A 115 -10.64 21.72 2.33
C GLY A 115 -11.15 21.88 0.90
N SER A 116 -10.97 20.85 0.05
CA SER A 116 -11.36 20.87 -1.36
C SER A 116 -12.87 21.09 -1.55
N ASN A 117 -13.23 22.11 -2.35
CA ASN A 117 -14.61 22.38 -2.74
C ASN A 117 -15.18 21.25 -3.61
N GLU A 118 -14.35 20.61 -4.44
CA GLU A 118 -14.79 19.50 -5.31
C GLU A 118 -15.27 18.31 -4.46
N LEU A 119 -14.45 17.90 -3.49
CA LEU A 119 -14.81 16.83 -2.55
C LEU A 119 -16.04 17.22 -1.72
N ALA A 120 -16.09 18.45 -1.20
CA ALA A 120 -17.23 18.93 -0.44
C ALA A 120 -18.54 18.92 -1.25
N ASN A 121 -18.48 19.34 -2.53
CA ASN A 121 -19.61 19.32 -3.44
C ASN A 121 -20.03 17.89 -3.81
N ALA A 122 -19.09 16.94 -3.80
CA ALA A 122 -19.35 15.51 -3.92
C ALA A 122 -19.88 14.86 -2.62
N GLY A 123 -20.18 15.65 -1.59
CA GLY A 123 -20.70 15.17 -0.30
C GLY A 123 -19.64 14.54 0.61
N LYS A 124 -18.35 14.59 0.24
CA LYS A 124 -17.25 14.09 1.08
C LYS A 124 -16.90 15.10 2.17
N LYS A 125 -16.48 14.58 3.32
CA LYS A 125 -16.09 15.43 4.47
C LYS A 125 -14.69 15.98 4.26
N VAL A 126 -14.53 17.30 4.40
CA VAL A 126 -13.25 18.00 4.24
C VAL A 126 -13.01 18.93 5.43
N VAL A 127 -11.76 19.30 5.67
CA VAL A 127 -11.39 20.27 6.69
C VAL A 127 -11.98 21.63 6.32
N LYS A 128 -12.66 22.28 7.27
CA LYS A 128 -13.23 23.63 7.09
C LYS A 128 -12.62 24.63 8.07
N SER A 129 -11.29 24.53 8.24
CA SER A 129 -10.52 25.34 9.17
C SER A 129 -10.23 26.75 8.62
N GLY A 130 -10.13 27.70 9.54
CA GLY A 130 -9.74 29.09 9.29
C GLY A 130 -8.39 29.48 9.91
N PRO A 131 -8.02 30.78 9.84
CA PRO A 131 -6.71 31.27 10.27
C PRO A 131 -6.42 31.12 11.76
N ASN A 132 -7.44 30.95 12.59
CA ASN A 132 -7.30 30.80 14.04
C ASN A 132 -7.41 29.32 14.47
N ASP A 133 -7.82 28.44 13.57
CA ASP A 133 -8.05 27.03 13.88
C ASP A 133 -6.74 26.23 13.84
N ARG A 134 -6.68 25.17 14.62
CA ARG A 134 -5.54 24.25 14.67
C ARG A 134 -5.88 22.97 13.93
N ILE A 135 -4.87 22.32 13.35
CA ILE A 135 -5.05 21.04 12.64
C ILE A 135 -4.08 20.00 13.21
N PHE A 136 -4.62 18.87 13.66
CA PHE A 136 -3.85 17.67 13.97
C PHE A 136 -4.04 16.66 12.85
N VAL A 137 -2.94 16.10 12.36
CA VAL A 137 -2.95 15.04 11.36
C VAL A 137 -2.24 13.83 11.92
N TYR A 138 -2.85 12.66 11.85
CA TYR A 138 -2.20 11.39 12.06
C TYR A 138 -2.33 10.54 10.79
N LEU A 139 -1.20 10.29 10.13
CA LEU A 139 -1.12 9.43 8.95
C LEU A 139 -0.26 8.22 9.30
N MET A 140 -0.73 7.04 8.91
CA MET A 140 -0.04 5.80 9.18
C MET A 140 -0.19 4.78 8.06
N ASP A 141 0.94 4.20 7.66
CA ASP A 141 1.08 3.02 6.80
C ASP A 141 2.56 2.56 6.77
N HIS A 142 2.91 1.69 5.84
CA HIS A 142 4.26 1.48 5.36
C HIS A 142 4.82 2.74 4.69
N GLY A 143 6.14 2.86 4.70
CA GLY A 143 6.85 3.95 4.08
C GLY A 143 8.11 3.48 3.38
N ALA A 144 8.69 4.39 2.61
CA ALA A 144 10.00 4.25 2.00
C ALA A 144 10.63 5.65 1.92
N PRO A 145 11.92 5.78 1.60
CA PRO A 145 12.56 7.09 1.49
C PRO A 145 11.80 8.07 0.58
N GLY A 146 11.15 9.08 1.17
CA GLY A 146 10.46 10.15 0.46
C GLY A 146 9.04 9.81 -0.02
N LEU A 147 8.44 8.72 0.45
CA LEU A 147 7.04 8.39 0.16
C LEU A 147 6.36 7.61 1.31
N VAL A 148 5.03 7.70 1.34
CA VAL A 148 4.16 6.89 2.21
C VAL A 148 3.19 6.09 1.34
N ALA A 149 2.89 4.89 1.78
CA ALA A 149 1.96 3.99 1.14
C ALA A 149 0.51 4.44 1.23
N PHE A 150 -0.25 4.08 0.19
CA PHE A 150 -1.70 4.03 0.13
C PHE A 150 -2.07 2.70 -0.55
N PRO A 151 -3.32 2.21 -0.46
CA PRO A 151 -3.65 0.84 -0.88
C PRO A 151 -3.31 0.54 -2.34
N ASN A 152 -3.52 1.53 -3.23
CA ASN A 152 -3.34 1.39 -4.68
C ASN A 152 -2.39 2.46 -5.28
N SER A 153 -1.67 3.21 -4.44
CA SER A 153 -0.78 4.29 -4.89
C SER A 153 0.20 4.72 -3.79
N VAL A 154 0.93 5.82 -4.03
CA VAL A 154 1.87 6.38 -3.05
C VAL A 154 1.68 7.88 -2.92
N LEU A 155 1.85 8.38 -1.70
CA LEU A 155 1.96 9.80 -1.42
C LEU A 155 3.44 10.20 -1.38
N HIS A 156 3.88 10.99 -2.34
CA HIS A 156 5.25 11.52 -2.37
C HIS A 156 5.44 12.65 -1.36
N ALA A 157 6.61 12.72 -0.73
CA ALA A 157 6.98 13.77 0.22
C ALA A 157 6.85 15.18 -0.37
N THR A 158 7.16 15.34 -1.65
CA THR A 158 7.06 16.62 -2.36
C THR A 158 5.62 17.11 -2.47
N ASP A 159 4.66 16.21 -2.72
CA ASP A 159 3.24 16.55 -2.82
C ASP A 159 2.66 16.92 -1.44
N LEU A 160 3.05 16.18 -0.40
CA LEU A 160 2.65 16.47 0.98
C LEU A 160 3.14 17.86 1.43
N ASN A 161 4.43 18.15 1.31
CA ASN A 161 4.98 19.43 1.76
C ASN A 161 4.44 20.61 0.94
N LYS A 162 4.23 20.42 -0.36
CA LYS A 162 3.56 21.42 -1.20
C LYS A 162 2.15 21.72 -0.68
N ALA A 163 1.38 20.69 -0.32
CA ALA A 163 0.04 20.89 0.25
C ALA A 163 0.08 21.66 1.58
N LEU A 164 1.03 21.36 2.48
CA LEU A 164 1.20 22.09 3.74
C LEU A 164 1.53 23.58 3.52
N VAL A 165 2.43 23.87 2.58
CA VAL A 165 2.76 25.24 2.17
C VAL A 165 1.54 25.96 1.58
N GLU A 166 0.79 25.30 0.69
CA GLU A 166 -0.45 25.84 0.12
C GLU A 166 -1.47 26.17 1.23
N MET A 167 -1.63 25.29 2.23
CA MET A 167 -2.54 25.52 3.35
C MET A 167 -2.15 26.75 4.18
N HIS A 168 -0.85 26.90 4.49
CA HIS A 168 -0.35 28.06 5.20
C HIS A 168 -0.57 29.37 4.42
N GLN A 169 -0.23 29.38 3.12
CA GLN A 169 -0.46 30.53 2.24
C GLN A 169 -1.94 30.94 2.17
N ASN A 170 -2.83 29.95 2.21
CA ASN A 170 -4.28 30.15 2.22
C ASN A 170 -4.88 30.34 3.63
N LYS A 171 -4.03 30.56 4.64
CA LYS A 171 -4.42 30.82 6.05
C LYS A 171 -5.41 29.79 6.58
N LYS A 172 -5.16 28.51 6.29
CA LYS A 172 -6.02 27.39 6.69
C LYS A 172 -5.82 26.95 8.14
N TYR A 173 -4.79 27.43 8.82
CA TYR A 173 -4.56 27.12 10.23
C TYR A 173 -3.71 28.20 10.91
N SER A 174 -3.79 28.27 12.24
CA SER A 174 -2.85 28.98 13.09
C SER A 174 -1.64 28.11 13.43
N GLN A 175 -1.87 26.83 13.76
CA GLN A 175 -0.85 25.81 14.01
C GLN A 175 -1.27 24.47 13.40
N LEU A 176 -0.32 23.75 12.81
CA LEU A 176 -0.52 22.39 12.30
C LEU A 176 0.47 21.43 12.96
N VAL A 177 -0.02 20.30 13.45
CA VAL A 177 0.81 19.20 13.97
C VAL A 177 0.55 17.95 13.16
N PHE A 178 1.62 17.29 12.72
CA PHE A 178 1.55 16.13 11.85
C PHE A 178 2.32 14.96 12.47
N TYR A 179 1.61 13.92 12.89
CA TYR A 179 2.21 12.66 13.33
C TYR A 179 2.23 11.68 12.16
N LEU A 180 3.41 11.14 11.87
CA LEU A 180 3.60 10.18 10.79
C LEU A 180 4.25 8.90 11.31
N GLU A 181 3.48 7.81 11.29
CA GLU A 181 3.97 6.45 11.52
C GLU A 181 4.19 5.76 10.18
N ALA A 182 5.46 5.58 9.80
CA ALA A 182 5.87 4.82 8.63
C ALA A 182 7.37 4.51 8.69
N CYS A 183 7.81 3.47 7.99
CA CYS A 183 9.23 3.27 7.69
C CYS A 183 9.79 4.51 6.97
N GLU A 184 11.01 4.90 7.34
CA GLU A 184 11.67 6.10 6.83
C GLU A 184 10.85 7.41 6.92
N SER A 185 9.85 7.48 7.80
CA SER A 185 8.91 8.61 7.92
C SER A 185 9.60 9.97 8.03
N GLY A 186 10.76 10.06 8.68
CA GLY A 186 11.58 11.28 8.74
C GLY A 186 11.94 11.87 7.37
N SER A 187 12.07 11.02 6.34
CA SER A 187 12.37 11.43 4.97
C SER A 187 11.25 12.24 4.30
N MET A 188 10.03 12.18 4.85
CA MET A 188 8.87 12.94 4.35
C MET A 188 8.98 14.44 4.65
N PHE A 189 9.74 14.85 5.67
CA PHE A 189 9.84 16.25 6.09
C PHE A 189 11.27 16.79 6.06
N TYR A 190 12.27 15.91 6.14
CA TYR A 190 13.68 16.30 6.18
C TYR A 190 14.09 17.12 4.94
N LYS A 191 14.55 18.35 5.19
CA LYS A 191 14.90 19.38 4.19
C LYS A 191 13.75 19.72 3.22
N LEU A 192 12.50 19.46 3.60
CA LEU A 192 11.32 19.78 2.81
C LEU A 192 10.32 20.66 3.57
N LEU A 193 10.09 20.38 4.85
CA LEU A 193 9.15 21.15 5.66
C LEU A 193 9.78 22.50 6.04
N PRO A 194 9.22 23.64 5.60
CA PRO A 194 9.74 24.94 5.98
C PRO A 194 9.55 25.22 7.47
N ASP A 195 10.46 25.99 8.06
CA ASP A 195 10.46 26.39 9.47
C ASP A 195 9.63 27.65 9.75
N ASN A 196 8.96 28.19 8.74
CA ASN A 196 8.23 29.46 8.79
C ASN A 196 6.75 29.34 8.36
N ILE A 197 6.19 28.13 8.40
CA ILE A 197 4.80 27.86 8.03
C ILE A 197 3.93 27.41 9.19
N ASN A 198 4.37 27.64 10.43
CA ASN A 198 3.63 27.27 11.63
C ASN A 198 3.19 25.78 11.67
N ALA A 199 4.02 24.90 11.11
CA ALA A 199 3.78 23.46 11.08
C ALA A 199 4.89 22.73 11.84
N TYR A 200 4.48 21.71 12.59
CA TYR A 200 5.35 20.85 13.37
C TYR A 200 5.06 19.39 13.02
N ALA A 201 6.07 18.64 12.60
CA ALA A 201 5.90 17.22 12.28
C ALA A 201 6.70 16.34 13.24
N VAL A 202 6.10 15.23 13.66
CA VAL A 202 6.72 14.19 14.49
C VAL A 202 6.66 12.88 13.72
N THR A 203 7.82 12.27 13.49
CA THR A 203 7.91 11.02 12.71
C THR A 203 8.36 9.86 13.57
N ALA A 204 7.80 8.67 13.37
CA ALA A 204 8.17 7.48 14.12
C ALA A 204 9.67 7.12 13.97
N THR A 205 10.24 7.38 12.79
CA THR A 205 11.60 6.97 12.45
C THR A 205 12.41 8.10 11.82
N LYS A 206 13.74 7.94 11.82
CA LYS A 206 14.66 8.76 11.02
C LYS A 206 14.53 8.44 9.52
N PRO A 207 15.03 9.30 8.62
CA PRO A 207 14.98 9.06 7.17
C PRO A 207 15.61 7.75 6.66
N ASP A 208 16.39 7.06 7.48
CA ASP A 208 17.14 5.83 7.16
C ASP A 208 16.74 4.62 8.04
N GLN A 209 15.61 4.69 8.75
CA GLN A 209 15.20 3.70 9.74
C GLN A 209 13.80 3.12 9.48
N ASP A 210 13.70 1.81 9.65
CA ASP A 210 12.43 1.06 9.56
C ASP A 210 11.55 1.32 10.79
N GLY A 211 10.23 1.19 10.60
CA GLY A 211 9.21 1.19 11.66
C GLY A 211 9.03 -0.18 12.33
N TYR A 212 8.24 -0.21 13.41
CA TYR A 212 8.00 -1.43 14.19
C TYR A 212 6.52 -1.61 14.52
N PHE A 213 5.99 -2.77 14.15
CA PHE A 213 4.76 -3.27 14.73
C PHE A 213 4.97 -3.67 16.18
N TYR A 214 3.86 -3.65 16.91
CA TYR A 214 3.79 -3.88 18.35
C TYR A 214 2.59 -4.76 18.68
N TYR A 215 2.63 -5.37 19.86
CA TYR A 215 1.59 -6.27 20.34
C TYR A 215 1.28 -7.40 19.33
N ASP A 216 2.31 -8.16 18.94
CA ASP A 216 2.11 -9.43 18.20
C ASP A 216 1.25 -10.39 19.05
N ASP A 217 0.03 -10.64 18.58
CA ASP A 217 -1.04 -11.28 19.31
C ASP A 217 -1.44 -12.62 18.68
N ASP A 218 -1.39 -13.66 19.51
CA ASP A 218 -1.61 -15.04 19.11
C ASP A 218 -3.09 -15.37 18.83
N THR A 219 -4.03 -14.55 19.31
CA THR A 219 -5.47 -14.76 19.12
C THR A 219 -5.95 -14.18 17.79
N TYR A 220 -5.40 -13.02 17.42
CA TYR A 220 -5.71 -12.37 16.14
C TYR A 220 -4.76 -12.80 15.01
N ASP A 221 -3.69 -13.54 15.32
CA ASP A 221 -2.62 -13.92 14.38
C ASP A 221 -2.10 -12.72 13.56
N THR A 222 -1.93 -11.58 14.24
CA THR A 222 -1.47 -10.31 13.66
C THR A 222 -0.93 -9.39 14.77
N CYS A 223 -0.36 -8.25 14.39
CA CYS A 223 0.04 -7.21 15.34
C CYS A 223 -1.11 -6.24 15.61
N LEU A 224 -1.39 -5.92 16.87
CA LEU A 224 -2.53 -5.09 17.25
C LEU A 224 -2.31 -3.57 17.06
N GLY A 225 -1.07 -3.12 16.90
CA GLY A 225 -0.72 -1.71 16.65
C GLY A 225 0.76 -1.55 16.30
N THR A 226 1.26 -0.31 16.29
CA THR A 226 2.70 -0.04 16.18
C THR A 226 3.31 0.57 17.42
N TYR A 227 4.64 0.54 17.45
CA TYR A 227 5.39 0.97 18.61
C TYR A 227 5.27 2.48 18.82
N PHE A 228 5.38 3.33 17.78
CA PHE A 228 5.26 4.77 17.98
C PHE A 228 3.83 5.16 18.35
N ALA A 229 2.81 4.53 17.73
CA ALA A 229 1.42 4.68 18.13
C ALA A 229 1.21 4.38 19.62
N ALA A 230 1.66 3.22 20.08
CA ALA A 230 1.56 2.83 21.49
C ALA A 230 2.26 3.81 22.45
N MET A 231 3.35 4.46 22.04
CA MET A 231 4.04 5.44 22.90
C MET A 231 3.23 6.73 23.06
N TRP A 232 2.68 7.28 21.98
CA TRP A 232 1.93 8.54 22.09
C TRP A 232 0.51 8.32 22.65
N PHE A 233 -0.10 7.15 22.44
CA PHE A 233 -1.31 6.76 23.16
C PHE A 233 -1.08 6.64 24.66
N ASP A 234 0.01 5.98 25.08
CA ASP A 234 0.35 5.84 26.49
C ASP A 234 0.64 7.20 27.13
N ASP A 235 1.30 8.09 26.41
CA ASP A 235 1.55 9.47 26.84
C ASP A 235 0.24 10.23 27.07
N TRP A 236 -0.66 10.31 26.08
CA TRP A 236 -1.93 11.03 26.20
C TRP A 236 -2.91 10.42 27.21
N ARG A 237 -2.71 9.16 27.62
CA ARG A 237 -3.47 8.54 28.73
C ARG A 237 -3.00 9.02 30.10
N HIS A 238 -1.74 9.45 30.23
CA HIS A 238 -1.11 9.84 31.50
C HIS A 238 -0.87 11.34 31.63
N ASN A 239 -0.72 12.04 30.50
CA ASN A 239 -0.45 13.46 30.41
C ASN A 239 -1.56 14.13 29.60
N ASP A 240 -2.01 15.31 30.05
CA ASP A 240 -3.05 16.05 29.33
C ASP A 240 -2.42 16.84 28.17
N PRO A 241 -2.75 16.52 26.90
CA PRO A 241 -2.18 17.18 25.73
C PRO A 241 -2.58 18.67 25.62
N LYS A 242 -3.44 19.18 26.52
CA LYS A 242 -3.82 20.60 26.65
C LYS A 242 -2.82 21.44 27.44
N VAL A 243 -1.93 20.79 28.18
CA VAL A 243 -0.93 21.45 29.03
C VAL A 243 0.46 20.90 28.83
N GLU A 244 0.58 19.69 28.27
CA GLU A 244 1.86 19.09 27.97
C GLU A 244 2.56 19.80 26.81
N THR A 245 3.84 20.10 27.02
CA THR A 245 4.69 20.61 25.96
C THR A 245 5.27 19.49 25.12
N PHE A 246 5.60 19.76 23.86
CA PHE A 246 6.30 18.79 23.03
C PHE A 246 7.59 18.28 23.71
N ASP A 247 8.37 19.15 24.35
CA ASP A 247 9.57 18.72 25.07
C ASP A 247 9.27 17.71 26.19
N GLN A 248 8.12 17.83 26.86
CA GLN A 248 7.66 16.88 27.88
C GLN A 248 7.25 15.54 27.25
N GLU A 249 6.52 15.56 26.14
CA GLU A 249 6.15 14.37 25.37
C GLU A 249 7.40 13.64 24.86
N PHE A 250 8.38 14.34 24.25
CA PHE A 250 9.64 13.74 23.81
C PHE A 250 10.46 13.18 24.99
N ALA A 251 10.43 13.86 26.15
CA ALA A 251 11.02 13.33 27.37
C ALA A 251 10.28 12.07 27.85
N TYR A 252 8.96 12.01 27.71
CA TYR A 252 8.14 10.83 28.01
C TYR A 252 8.53 9.67 27.10
N PHE A 253 8.57 9.88 25.78
CA PHE A 253 9.01 8.88 24.81
C PHE A 253 10.40 8.38 25.14
N THR A 254 11.35 9.28 25.43
CA THR A 254 12.73 8.92 25.75
C THR A 254 12.81 8.08 27.04
N LYS A 255 12.07 8.47 28.08
CA LYS A 255 12.01 7.75 29.36
C LYS A 255 11.41 6.36 29.21
N HIS A 256 10.36 6.23 28.41
CA HIS A 256 9.62 4.97 28.25
C HIS A 256 10.15 4.09 27.11
N ARG A 257 11.04 4.61 26.24
CA ARG A 257 11.81 3.87 25.21
C ARG A 257 12.66 2.73 25.78
N SER A 258 13.08 2.82 27.05
CA SER A 258 14.13 1.97 27.63
C SER A 258 13.66 0.96 28.69
N LYS A 259 12.43 1.04 29.21
CA LYS A 259 11.94 0.07 30.21
C LYS A 259 11.48 -1.27 29.62
N LYS A 260 11.50 -1.43 28.28
CA LYS A 260 10.92 -2.60 27.59
C LYS A 260 11.79 -3.21 26.46
N LEU A 261 13.01 -2.71 26.21
CA LEU A 261 13.83 -3.13 25.05
C LEU A 261 15.32 -3.32 25.43
N PRO A 262 15.94 -4.50 25.20
CA PRO A 262 17.38 -4.68 25.30
C PRO A 262 18.13 -3.90 24.21
N GLN A 263 19.27 -3.33 24.58
CA GLN A 263 20.17 -2.63 23.67
C GLN A 263 20.96 -3.66 22.84
N SER A 264 20.82 -3.58 21.51
CA SER A 264 21.63 -4.27 20.50
C SER A 264 21.42 -5.79 20.40
N THR A 265 20.84 -6.24 19.29
CA THR A 265 21.41 -7.32 18.47
C THR A 265 20.85 -7.23 17.05
N SER A 266 21.74 -7.48 16.10
CA SER A 266 21.43 -7.80 14.71
C SER A 266 20.45 -8.98 14.60
N ASN A 267 19.52 -8.89 13.66
CA ASN A 267 18.75 -10.00 13.06
C ASN A 267 18.09 -11.02 14.02
N SER A 268 17.60 -10.61 15.18
CA SER A 268 16.84 -11.51 16.05
C SER A 268 15.54 -10.88 16.53
N VAL A 269 14.44 -11.57 16.25
CA VAL A 269 13.15 -11.42 16.94
C VAL A 269 13.43 -11.45 18.45
N LEU A 270 13.36 -10.30 19.11
CA LEU A 270 13.67 -10.19 20.52
C LEU A 270 12.39 -10.47 21.32
N MET A 271 12.22 -11.73 21.71
CA MET A 271 11.11 -12.17 22.56
C MET A 271 11.37 -11.76 24.01
N ASN A 272 10.79 -10.63 24.44
CA ASN A 272 10.48 -10.45 25.86
C ASN A 272 9.10 -11.07 26.12
N LYS A 273 8.98 -11.92 27.14
CA LYS A 273 7.82 -12.83 27.34
C LYS A 273 6.45 -12.15 27.42
N ASN A 274 6.38 -10.82 27.58
CA ASN A 274 5.11 -10.12 27.73
C ASN A 274 4.86 -9.02 26.69
N ILE A 275 5.82 -8.71 25.79
CA ILE A 275 5.66 -7.66 24.77
C ILE A 275 6.55 -8.00 23.56
N LYS A 276 5.92 -8.35 22.44
CA LYS A 276 6.57 -8.69 21.17
C LYS A 276 6.50 -7.50 20.21
N TYR A 277 7.62 -7.14 19.60
CA TYR A 277 7.74 -6.10 18.57
C TYR A 277 8.46 -6.70 17.36
N ILE A 278 8.05 -6.27 16.17
CA ILE A 278 8.54 -6.82 14.90
C ILE A 278 8.83 -5.65 13.96
N LYS A 279 9.93 -5.72 13.22
CA LYS A 279 10.20 -4.75 12.15
C LYS A 279 9.08 -4.81 11.12
N SER A 280 8.63 -3.68 10.61
CA SER A 280 7.53 -3.64 9.64
C SER A 280 7.73 -4.62 8.48
N ARG A 281 8.92 -4.58 7.87
CA ARG A 281 9.35 -5.44 6.76
C ARG A 281 9.43 -6.94 7.11
N GLU A 282 9.51 -7.32 8.38
CA GLU A 282 9.57 -8.73 8.80
C GLU A 282 8.22 -9.26 9.30
N ALA A 283 7.20 -8.41 9.39
CA ALA A 283 5.93 -8.75 10.01
C ALA A 283 5.21 -9.89 9.27
N ALA A 284 5.02 -9.78 7.96
CA ALA A 284 4.35 -10.80 7.16
C ALA A 284 5.06 -12.17 7.26
N VAL A 285 6.39 -12.20 7.08
CA VAL A 285 7.21 -13.42 7.21
C VAL A 285 7.06 -14.06 8.59
N HIS A 286 7.17 -13.26 9.65
CA HIS A 286 7.06 -13.73 11.03
C HIS A 286 5.66 -14.27 11.33
N LEU A 287 4.60 -13.57 10.92
CA LEU A 287 3.22 -13.97 11.14
C LEU A 287 2.90 -15.27 10.41
N LEU A 288 3.34 -15.42 9.17
CA LEU A 288 3.20 -16.67 8.41
C LEU A 288 3.93 -17.85 9.08
N GLN A 289 5.17 -17.64 9.53
CA GLN A 289 5.91 -18.65 10.27
C GLN A 289 5.19 -19.06 11.57
N GLN A 290 4.58 -18.12 12.29
CA GLN A 290 3.76 -18.44 13.46
C GLN A 290 2.52 -19.26 13.09
N LYS A 291 1.80 -18.85 12.05
CA LYS A 291 0.61 -19.57 11.55
C LYS A 291 0.96 -21.01 11.15
N ILE A 292 2.06 -21.24 10.45
CA ILE A 292 2.57 -22.59 10.11
C ILE A 292 2.84 -23.42 11.36
N ASN A 293 3.55 -22.83 12.34
CA ASN A 293 3.94 -23.52 13.56
C ASN A 293 2.75 -23.89 14.47
N ARG A 294 1.71 -23.04 14.51
CA ARG A 294 0.51 -23.25 15.32
C ARG A 294 -0.55 -24.12 14.65
N SER A 295 -0.59 -24.14 13.32
CA SER A 295 -1.56 -24.93 12.58
C SER A 295 -1.45 -26.41 12.94
N ASN A 296 -2.57 -27.10 13.03
CA ASN A 296 -2.60 -28.56 13.25
C ASN A 296 -3.02 -29.30 11.97
N GLY A 297 -3.76 -28.64 11.07
CA GLY A 297 -4.19 -29.20 9.79
C GLY A 297 -3.07 -29.19 8.75
N VAL A 298 -2.94 -30.30 8.00
CA VAL A 298 -1.97 -30.41 6.88
C VAL A 298 -2.28 -29.37 5.80
N SER A 299 -3.56 -29.19 5.45
CA SER A 299 -3.99 -28.22 4.43
C SER A 299 -3.70 -26.77 4.82
N GLU A 300 -3.93 -26.39 6.08
CA GLU A 300 -3.62 -25.03 6.57
C GLU A 300 -2.13 -24.77 6.57
N LYS A 301 -1.33 -25.73 7.05
CA LYS A 301 0.14 -25.63 6.99
C LYS A 301 0.63 -25.45 5.57
N LEU A 302 0.13 -26.27 4.64
CA LEU A 302 0.53 -26.19 3.23
C LEU A 302 0.22 -24.81 2.66
N ARG A 303 -1.01 -24.31 2.86
CA ARG A 303 -1.42 -22.97 2.41
C ARG A 303 -0.50 -21.86 2.95
N TYR A 304 -0.23 -21.85 4.25
CA TYR A 304 0.65 -20.82 4.83
C TYR A 304 2.11 -20.97 4.40
N THR A 305 2.57 -22.20 4.15
CA THR A 305 3.90 -22.45 3.58
C THR A 305 3.99 -21.92 2.15
N GLU A 306 3.00 -22.17 1.29
CA GLU A 306 2.93 -21.62 -0.07
C GLU A 306 2.89 -20.08 -0.06
N GLU A 307 2.14 -19.49 0.86
CA GLU A 307 2.05 -18.03 1.04
C GLU A 307 3.40 -17.44 1.49
N LEU A 308 4.11 -18.11 2.41
CA LEU A 308 5.45 -17.72 2.84
C LEU A 308 6.50 -17.87 1.73
N GLU A 309 6.46 -18.96 0.97
CA GLU A 309 7.36 -19.18 -0.16
C GLU A 309 7.13 -18.13 -1.24
N THR A 310 5.88 -17.82 -1.56
CA THR A 310 5.52 -16.74 -2.50
C THR A 310 6.09 -15.39 -2.06
N LEU A 311 5.95 -15.05 -0.77
CA LEU A 311 6.51 -13.83 -0.20
C LEU A 311 8.04 -13.78 -0.32
N LEU A 312 8.73 -14.86 0.02
CA LEU A 312 10.20 -14.92 -0.01
C LEU A 312 10.76 -14.93 -1.44
N ASN A 313 10.12 -15.65 -2.35
CA ASN A 313 10.51 -15.69 -3.76
C ASN A 313 10.29 -14.34 -4.44
N GLY A 314 9.16 -13.68 -4.16
CA GLY A 314 8.90 -12.31 -4.61
C GLY A 314 10.02 -11.35 -4.18
N ARG A 315 10.43 -11.40 -2.90
CA ARG A 315 11.54 -10.57 -2.38
C ARG A 315 12.85 -10.89 -3.11
N GLN A 316 13.16 -12.16 -3.29
CA GLN A 316 14.37 -12.59 -4.01
C GLN A 316 14.36 -12.15 -5.48
N SER A 317 13.22 -12.26 -6.16
CA SER A 317 13.05 -11.86 -7.57
C SER A 317 13.32 -10.37 -7.75
N VAL A 318 12.76 -9.56 -6.84
CA VAL A 318 12.99 -8.12 -6.76
C VAL A 318 14.46 -7.78 -6.51
N ASP A 319 15.07 -8.38 -5.49
CA ASP A 319 16.47 -8.14 -5.13
C ASP A 319 17.42 -8.51 -6.29
N LYS A 320 17.12 -9.63 -6.97
CA LYS A 320 17.86 -10.06 -8.15
C LYS A 320 17.71 -9.07 -9.29
N HIS A 321 16.48 -8.68 -9.64
CA HIS A 321 16.23 -7.72 -10.71
C HIS A 321 16.92 -6.37 -10.44
N MET A 322 16.90 -5.92 -9.18
CA MET A 322 17.58 -4.68 -8.80
C MET A 322 19.09 -4.77 -8.82
N THR A 323 19.63 -5.90 -8.42
CA THR A 323 21.06 -6.18 -8.56
C THR A 323 21.48 -6.16 -10.02
N GLU A 324 20.73 -6.82 -10.89
CA GLU A 324 20.96 -6.84 -12.34
C GLU A 324 20.84 -5.45 -12.97
N TYR A 325 19.82 -4.67 -12.59
CA TYR A 325 19.64 -3.29 -13.05
C TYR A 325 20.83 -2.40 -12.65
N VAL A 326 21.19 -2.36 -11.37
CA VAL A 326 22.32 -1.56 -10.87
C VAL A 326 23.62 -1.95 -11.56
N ASN A 327 23.88 -3.25 -11.72
CA ASN A 327 25.06 -3.73 -12.44
C ASN A 327 25.06 -3.31 -13.92
N SER A 328 23.90 -3.33 -14.58
CA SER A 328 23.78 -2.94 -15.99
C SER A 328 24.12 -1.47 -16.23
N ILE A 329 23.82 -0.60 -15.26
CA ILE A 329 24.11 0.84 -15.33
C ILE A 329 25.39 1.24 -14.59
N GLN A 330 26.15 0.30 -14.04
CA GLN A 330 27.37 0.57 -13.26
C GLN A 330 28.39 1.42 -14.03
N HIS A 331 28.47 1.27 -15.34
CA HIS A 331 29.35 2.06 -16.21
C HIS A 331 28.97 3.56 -16.27
N LEU A 332 27.75 3.92 -15.85
CA LEU A 332 27.24 5.29 -15.75
C LEU A 332 27.36 5.87 -14.33
N LEU A 333 27.85 5.07 -13.38
CA LEU A 333 27.84 5.39 -11.96
C LEU A 333 29.26 5.64 -11.44
N THR A 334 29.39 6.64 -10.58
CA THR A 334 30.64 6.95 -9.88
C THR A 334 30.79 6.22 -8.55
N VAL A 335 29.73 5.51 -8.11
CA VAL A 335 29.66 4.74 -6.87
C VAL A 335 29.58 3.25 -7.21
N ASP A 336 30.21 2.41 -6.39
CA ASP A 336 30.21 0.95 -6.55
C ASP A 336 28.81 0.33 -6.39
N SER A 337 28.48 -0.67 -7.22
CA SER A 337 27.20 -1.39 -7.19
C SER A 337 26.85 -1.91 -5.78
N ASN A 338 27.81 -2.47 -5.05
CA ASN A 338 27.53 -3.02 -3.72
C ASN A 338 27.23 -1.92 -2.72
N ALA A 339 27.90 -0.77 -2.82
CA ALA A 339 27.56 0.39 -2.00
C ALA A 339 26.14 0.88 -2.34
N ILE A 340 25.80 0.97 -3.63
CA ILE A 340 24.46 1.36 -4.10
C ILE A 340 23.38 0.40 -3.59
N LEU A 341 23.64 -0.90 -3.48
CA LEU A 341 22.69 -1.89 -2.98
C LEU A 341 22.63 -1.94 -1.44
N ASN A 342 23.73 -1.66 -0.71
CA ASN A 342 23.81 -1.94 0.75
C ASN A 342 23.86 -0.74 1.75
N THR A 343 24.19 0.49 1.36
CA THR A 343 24.12 1.73 2.21
C THR A 343 22.88 2.66 2.05
N LYS A 344 21.96 2.81 3.01
CA LYS A 344 20.86 3.81 2.92
C LYS A 344 21.42 5.25 2.82
N GLN A 345 21.09 6.00 1.77
CA GLN A 345 21.59 7.35 1.54
C GLN A 345 20.50 8.41 1.59
N GLU A 346 20.90 9.62 1.98
CA GLU A 346 20.04 10.80 1.95
C GLU A 346 19.51 11.05 0.54
N LEU A 347 18.20 11.24 0.44
CA LEU A 347 17.54 11.49 -0.83
C LEU A 347 17.70 12.97 -1.22
N ASN A 348 18.57 13.26 -2.20
CA ASN A 348 18.92 14.64 -2.59
C ASN A 348 18.14 15.16 -3.83
N ASN A 349 17.84 14.31 -4.81
CA ASN A 349 17.09 14.70 -6.03
C ASN A 349 15.74 13.98 -6.05
N ARG A 350 14.74 14.62 -5.41
CA ARG A 350 13.41 14.04 -5.22
C ARG A 350 12.59 13.94 -6.50
N GLN A 351 12.85 14.80 -7.49
CA GLN A 351 12.14 14.78 -8.77
C GLN A 351 12.58 13.57 -9.61
N CYS A 352 13.89 13.33 -9.69
CA CYS A 352 14.42 12.14 -10.34
C CYS A 352 13.99 10.87 -9.62
N TYR A 353 14.04 10.88 -8.28
CA TYR A 353 13.57 9.78 -7.45
C TYR A 353 12.13 9.40 -7.74
N ARG A 354 11.21 10.38 -7.66
CA ARG A 354 9.80 10.18 -8.01
C ARG A 354 9.64 9.57 -9.39
N LYS A 355 10.32 10.13 -10.40
CA LYS A 355 10.25 9.61 -11.76
C LYS A 355 10.70 8.16 -11.84
N LEU A 356 11.80 7.79 -11.18
CA LEU A 356 12.30 6.42 -11.21
C LEU A 356 11.32 5.48 -10.47
N VAL A 357 10.75 5.90 -9.33
CA VAL A 357 9.73 5.16 -8.56
C VAL A 357 8.49 4.91 -9.41
N ASP A 358 7.93 5.99 -9.97
CA ASP A 358 6.71 5.93 -10.76
C ASP A 358 6.94 5.06 -12.01
N THR A 359 8.09 5.22 -12.69
CA THR A 359 8.45 4.40 -13.86
C THR A 359 8.62 2.93 -13.50
N TYR A 360 9.24 2.62 -12.36
CA TYR A 360 9.43 1.23 -11.93
C TYR A 360 8.09 0.58 -11.59
N ALA A 361 7.24 1.26 -10.81
CA ALA A 361 5.91 0.76 -10.50
C ALA A 361 5.07 0.53 -11.77
N GLU A 362 5.11 1.45 -12.74
CA GLU A 362 4.37 1.33 -13.99
C GLU A 362 4.91 0.23 -14.92
N GLN A 363 6.23 0.06 -15.00
CA GLN A 363 6.84 -0.79 -16.02
C GLN A 363 7.21 -2.18 -15.52
N CYS A 364 7.29 -2.39 -14.22
CA CYS A 364 7.75 -3.65 -13.63
C CYS A 364 6.71 -4.30 -12.73
N LEU A 365 5.60 -3.62 -12.40
CA LEU A 365 4.62 -4.12 -11.43
C LEU A 365 3.17 -4.21 -11.93
N ASP A 366 2.82 -3.62 -13.08
CA ASP A 366 1.43 -3.58 -13.56
C ASP A 366 1.35 -3.96 -15.06
N LEU A 367 1.70 -5.22 -15.38
CA LEU A 367 1.87 -5.68 -16.77
C LEU A 367 0.80 -6.67 -17.28
N GLY A 368 -0.04 -7.27 -16.43
CA GLY A 368 -0.92 -8.37 -16.83
C GLY A 368 -2.01 -8.00 -17.87
N GLN A 369 -2.53 -6.78 -17.84
CA GLN A 369 -3.71 -6.41 -18.63
C GLN A 369 -3.43 -6.17 -20.13
N ALA A 370 -2.22 -5.72 -20.49
CA ALA A 370 -1.87 -5.42 -21.88
C ALA A 370 -1.79 -6.69 -22.76
N ASP A 371 -1.54 -7.85 -22.15
CA ASP A 371 -1.40 -9.12 -22.85
C ASP A 371 -2.75 -9.72 -23.28
N VAL A 372 -3.84 -9.44 -22.55
CA VAL A 372 -5.20 -9.82 -22.98
C VAL A 372 -5.58 -9.11 -24.28
N TYR A 373 -5.27 -7.82 -24.41
CA TYR A 373 -5.50 -7.07 -25.65
C TYR A 373 -4.65 -7.61 -26.79
N HIS A 374 -3.40 -7.98 -26.51
CA HIS A 374 -2.53 -8.56 -27.53
C HIS A 374 -3.02 -9.93 -28.00
N ALA A 375 -3.45 -10.80 -27.08
CA ALA A 375 -4.04 -12.09 -27.40
C ALA A 375 -5.25 -11.92 -28.33
N TYR A 376 -6.13 -10.95 -28.05
CA TYR A 376 -7.25 -10.58 -28.94
C TYR A 376 -6.78 -10.24 -30.36
N GLN A 377 -5.75 -9.40 -30.51
CA GLN A 377 -5.21 -9.05 -31.83
C GLN A 377 -4.64 -10.27 -32.57
N VAL A 378 -3.97 -11.18 -31.84
CA VAL A 378 -3.38 -12.39 -32.41
C VAL A 378 -4.46 -13.35 -32.92
N VAL A 379 -5.49 -13.66 -32.13
CA VAL A 379 -6.53 -14.61 -32.55
C VAL A 379 -7.31 -14.08 -33.76
N ARG A 380 -7.58 -12.76 -33.78
CA ARG A 380 -8.20 -12.09 -34.92
C ARG A 380 -7.37 -12.12 -36.19
N ALA A 381 -6.07 -11.83 -36.07
CA ALA A 381 -5.15 -11.85 -37.21
C ALA A 381 -5.06 -13.26 -37.85
N ASN A 382 -5.40 -14.31 -37.09
CA ASN A 382 -5.47 -15.69 -37.55
C ASN A 382 -6.88 -16.12 -38.00
N GLY A 383 -7.80 -15.18 -38.19
CA GLY A 383 -9.09 -15.43 -38.84
C GLY A 383 -10.22 -15.89 -37.91
N ILE A 384 -10.05 -15.80 -36.58
CA ILE A 384 -11.16 -16.02 -35.65
C ILE A 384 -12.10 -14.79 -35.71
N PRO A 385 -13.39 -14.98 -36.04
CA PRO A 385 -14.36 -13.88 -36.10
C PRO A 385 -14.60 -13.26 -34.72
N ASP A 386 -14.87 -11.95 -34.68
CA ASP A 386 -15.08 -11.24 -33.42
C ASP A 386 -16.22 -11.87 -32.62
N GLU A 387 -17.33 -12.23 -33.25
CA GLU A 387 -18.49 -12.92 -32.65
C GLU A 387 -18.16 -14.22 -31.91
N ASN A 388 -17.00 -14.83 -32.19
CA ASN A 388 -16.55 -16.05 -31.54
C ASN A 388 -15.50 -15.79 -30.45
N ILE A 389 -15.22 -14.52 -30.13
CA ILE A 389 -14.25 -14.12 -29.11
C ILE A 389 -14.99 -13.45 -27.95
N ILE A 390 -14.84 -14.03 -26.76
CA ILE A 390 -15.31 -13.44 -25.51
C ILE A 390 -14.11 -12.85 -24.78
N LEU A 391 -14.21 -11.58 -24.40
CA LEU A 391 -13.14 -10.87 -23.69
C LEU A 391 -13.58 -10.54 -22.27
N MET A 392 -12.68 -10.77 -21.31
CA MET A 392 -12.82 -10.34 -19.93
C MET A 392 -11.54 -9.58 -19.54
N TYR A 393 -11.65 -8.28 -19.26
CA TYR A 393 -10.48 -7.45 -18.94
C TYR A 393 -10.85 -6.19 -18.15
N TYR A 394 -9.96 -5.73 -17.28
CA TYR A 394 -10.10 -4.40 -16.68
C TYR A 394 -9.81 -3.34 -17.75
N ASP A 395 -10.73 -2.38 -17.93
CA ASP A 395 -10.65 -1.35 -18.98
C ASP A 395 -9.93 -0.08 -18.51
N ASP A 396 -9.29 -0.14 -17.36
CA ASP A 396 -8.76 1.00 -16.64
C ASP A 396 -7.41 1.47 -17.18
N ILE A 397 -6.58 0.61 -17.79
CA ILE A 397 -5.25 1.01 -18.30
C ILE A 397 -5.28 1.89 -19.56
N ALA A 398 -6.27 1.72 -20.45
CA ALA A 398 -6.30 2.44 -21.72
C ALA A 398 -6.60 3.93 -21.53
N TYR A 399 -7.46 4.30 -20.58
CA TYR A 399 -7.82 5.68 -20.27
C TYR A 399 -7.39 6.12 -18.87
N HIS A 400 -6.50 5.35 -18.24
CA HIS A 400 -5.95 5.69 -16.95
C HIS A 400 -5.33 7.09 -16.99
N LYS A 401 -5.46 7.86 -15.90
CA LYS A 401 -4.83 9.19 -15.78
C LYS A 401 -3.30 9.13 -15.93
N ARG A 402 -2.70 7.97 -15.69
CA ARG A 402 -1.25 7.73 -15.84
C ARG A 402 -0.85 7.21 -17.23
N ASN A 403 -1.81 6.88 -18.11
CA ASN A 403 -1.46 6.49 -19.49
C ASN A 403 -1.04 7.76 -20.28
N PRO A 404 0.23 7.86 -20.73
CA PRO A 404 0.71 9.04 -21.45
C PRO A 404 0.10 9.20 -22.84
N THR A 405 -0.56 8.16 -23.35
CA THR A 405 -1.27 8.14 -24.64
C THR A 405 -2.68 7.60 -24.42
N PRO A 406 -3.62 8.42 -23.92
CA PRO A 406 -4.99 7.96 -23.64
C PRO A 406 -5.64 7.30 -24.86
N GLY A 407 -6.20 6.11 -24.65
CA GLY A 407 -6.83 5.28 -25.67
C GLY A 407 -5.85 4.44 -26.50
N VAL A 408 -4.56 4.45 -26.19
CA VAL A 408 -3.53 3.64 -26.84
C VAL A 408 -2.87 2.74 -25.81
N VAL A 409 -2.77 1.44 -26.10
CA VAL A 409 -2.03 0.49 -25.25
C VAL A 409 -1.00 -0.23 -26.10
N VAL A 410 0.24 -0.27 -25.63
CA VAL A 410 1.36 -0.89 -26.35
C VAL A 410 2.08 -1.86 -25.43
N ASN A 411 2.09 -3.14 -25.79
CA ASN A 411 2.63 -4.21 -24.95
C ASN A 411 4.12 -4.51 -25.20
N ARG A 412 4.76 -3.91 -26.21
CA ARG A 412 6.22 -4.00 -26.47
C ARG A 412 6.77 -2.72 -27.11
N PRO A 413 8.06 -2.37 -26.97
CA PRO A 413 8.61 -1.06 -27.36
C PRO A 413 8.25 -0.57 -28.78
N ASP A 414 8.24 -1.47 -29.77
CA ASP A 414 7.86 -1.20 -31.17
C ASP A 414 6.52 -1.85 -31.55
N GLY A 415 5.68 -2.10 -30.55
CA GLY A 415 4.38 -2.74 -30.72
C GLY A 415 3.37 -1.81 -31.37
N SER A 416 2.46 -2.38 -32.15
CA SER A 416 1.25 -1.68 -32.54
C SER A 416 0.35 -1.44 -31.32
N ASP A 417 -0.56 -0.47 -31.43
CA ASP A 417 -1.63 -0.29 -30.45
C ASP A 417 -2.50 -1.55 -30.37
N VAL A 418 -2.34 -2.31 -29.28
CA VAL A 418 -3.05 -3.57 -29.06
C VAL A 418 -4.48 -3.34 -28.58
N TYR A 419 -4.80 -2.13 -28.10
CA TYR A 419 -6.16 -1.78 -27.66
C TYR A 419 -7.07 -1.34 -28.83
N LYS A 420 -6.47 -0.99 -29.96
CA LYS A 420 -7.22 -0.57 -31.14
C LYS A 420 -8.18 -1.65 -31.63
N GLY A 421 -9.47 -1.32 -31.64
CA GLY A 421 -10.52 -2.21 -32.16
C GLY A 421 -10.91 -3.33 -31.20
N VAL A 422 -10.50 -3.27 -29.92
CA VAL A 422 -11.03 -4.14 -28.87
C VAL A 422 -12.52 -3.79 -28.62
N PRO A 423 -13.45 -4.76 -28.70
CA PRO A 423 -14.89 -4.52 -28.57
C PRO A 423 -15.26 -4.34 -27.10
N LYS A 424 -15.71 -3.14 -26.75
CA LYS A 424 -16.05 -2.76 -25.36
C LYS A 424 -17.48 -3.14 -24.98
N ASP A 425 -18.37 -3.07 -25.97
CA ASP A 425 -19.80 -3.39 -25.88
C ASP A 425 -20.08 -4.89 -25.81
N ARG A 426 -19.04 -5.72 -25.91
CA ARG A 426 -19.11 -7.18 -25.92
C ARG A 426 -18.00 -7.83 -25.09
N ALA A 427 -17.59 -7.16 -24.02
CA ALA A 427 -16.61 -7.65 -23.07
C ALA A 427 -17.17 -7.56 -21.65
N VAL A 428 -16.70 -8.43 -20.76
CA VAL A 428 -16.92 -8.30 -19.32
C VAL A 428 -15.79 -7.44 -18.77
N THR A 429 -16.10 -6.29 -18.16
CA THR A 429 -15.09 -5.31 -17.75
C THR A 429 -15.27 -4.82 -16.32
N GLY A 430 -14.19 -4.36 -15.70
CA GLY A 430 -14.23 -3.72 -14.38
C GLY A 430 -14.64 -4.68 -13.25
N ASP A 431 -15.49 -4.20 -12.33
CA ASP A 431 -15.94 -4.93 -11.14
C ASP A 431 -16.74 -6.22 -11.45
N ASP A 432 -17.14 -6.39 -12.71
CA ASP A 432 -17.86 -7.56 -13.20
C ASP A 432 -16.96 -8.76 -13.51
N ILE A 433 -15.63 -8.59 -13.41
CA ILE A 433 -14.67 -9.68 -13.60
C ILE A 433 -14.50 -10.41 -12.26
N THR A 434 -15.15 -11.57 -12.17
CA THR A 434 -15.12 -12.44 -10.99
C THR A 434 -14.92 -13.90 -11.40
N PRO A 435 -14.34 -14.76 -10.53
CA PRO A 435 -14.23 -16.20 -10.80
C PRO A 435 -15.58 -16.84 -11.13
N GLU A 436 -16.65 -16.46 -10.42
CA GLU A 436 -17.99 -16.99 -10.62
C GLU A 436 -18.53 -16.66 -12.02
N ARG A 437 -18.37 -15.41 -12.47
CA ARG A 437 -18.79 -15.00 -13.81
C ARG A 437 -17.91 -15.61 -14.90
N PHE A 438 -16.61 -15.72 -14.68
CA PHE A 438 -15.71 -16.42 -15.62
C PHE A 438 -16.16 -17.87 -15.84
N LEU A 439 -16.46 -18.60 -14.75
CA LEU A 439 -16.97 -19.97 -14.83
C LEU A 439 -18.37 -20.03 -15.46
N ALA A 440 -19.25 -19.05 -15.22
CA ALA A 440 -20.56 -18.98 -15.85
C ALA A 440 -20.45 -18.80 -17.37
N VAL A 441 -19.55 -17.90 -17.82
CA VAL A 441 -19.23 -17.70 -19.24
C VAL A 441 -18.73 -18.99 -19.89
N LEU A 442 -17.79 -19.68 -19.24
CA LEU A 442 -17.26 -20.97 -19.71
C LEU A 442 -18.33 -22.06 -19.81
N LYS A 443 -19.31 -22.07 -18.91
CA LYS A 443 -20.38 -23.08 -18.86
C LYS A 443 -21.57 -22.78 -19.77
N GLY A 444 -21.60 -21.63 -20.43
CA GLY A 444 -22.78 -21.20 -21.19
C GLY A 444 -23.94 -20.71 -20.32
N ASP A 445 -23.70 -20.41 -19.04
CA ASP A 445 -24.74 -20.03 -18.08
C ASP A 445 -25.05 -18.53 -18.14
N LYS A 446 -26.02 -18.16 -18.99
CA LYS A 446 -26.46 -16.76 -19.15
C LYS A 446 -27.11 -16.18 -17.90
N GLU A 447 -27.75 -16.99 -17.06
CA GLU A 447 -28.43 -16.47 -15.88
C GLU A 447 -27.40 -16.00 -14.84
N MET A 448 -26.33 -16.79 -14.64
CA MET A 448 -25.23 -16.42 -13.74
C MET A 448 -24.26 -15.40 -14.35
N ALA A 449 -24.03 -15.43 -15.67
CA ALA A 449 -23.14 -14.46 -16.33
C ALA A 449 -23.77 -13.07 -16.49
N GLY A 450 -25.11 -12.97 -16.39
CA GLY A 450 -25.90 -11.79 -16.71
C GLY A 450 -26.56 -11.92 -18.09
N ASN A 451 -27.85 -11.59 -18.19
CA ASN A 451 -28.66 -11.89 -19.38
C ASN A 451 -28.15 -11.25 -20.69
N ASP A 452 -27.41 -10.14 -20.59
CA ASP A 452 -26.81 -9.43 -21.72
C ASP A 452 -25.36 -9.85 -21.99
N SER A 453 -24.78 -10.71 -21.16
CA SER A 453 -23.40 -11.18 -21.28
C SER A 453 -23.22 -12.22 -22.38
N LEU A 454 -22.08 -12.17 -23.06
CA LEU A 454 -21.65 -13.25 -23.94
C LEU A 454 -21.20 -14.44 -23.11
N VAL A 455 -21.68 -15.63 -23.48
CA VAL A 455 -21.27 -16.92 -22.89
C VAL A 455 -20.87 -17.85 -24.02
N PHE A 456 -20.09 -18.89 -23.72
CA PHE A 456 -19.78 -19.91 -24.72
C PHE A 456 -21.05 -20.65 -25.14
N ASP A 457 -21.28 -20.74 -26.45
CA ASP A 457 -22.35 -21.53 -27.09
C ASP A 457 -21.69 -22.50 -28.09
N SER A 458 -20.77 -23.33 -27.59
CA SER A 458 -20.01 -24.29 -28.37
C SER A 458 -20.67 -25.66 -28.38
N GLY A 459 -20.78 -26.26 -29.56
CA GLY A 459 -21.21 -27.62 -29.79
C GLY A 459 -20.10 -28.67 -29.62
N PRO A 460 -20.43 -29.97 -29.74
CA PRO A 460 -19.47 -31.07 -29.51
C PRO A 460 -18.32 -31.14 -30.53
N ASP A 461 -18.48 -30.50 -31.69
CA ASP A 461 -17.47 -30.48 -32.77
C ASP A 461 -16.64 -29.16 -32.77
N ASP A 462 -16.93 -28.23 -31.86
CA ASP A 462 -16.25 -26.95 -31.79
C ASP A 462 -14.95 -27.02 -30.98
N HIS A 463 -13.98 -26.20 -31.37
CA HIS A 463 -12.71 -26.08 -30.67
C HIS A 463 -12.70 -24.81 -29.81
N VAL A 464 -12.57 -24.99 -28.50
CA VAL A 464 -12.51 -23.89 -27.53
C VAL A 464 -11.06 -23.59 -27.17
N PHE A 465 -10.67 -22.33 -27.29
CA PHE A 465 -9.38 -21.82 -26.82
C PHE A 465 -9.62 -20.81 -25.70
N VAL A 466 -8.95 -21.01 -24.56
CA VAL A 466 -9.00 -20.12 -23.41
C VAL A 466 -7.60 -19.59 -23.15
N TYR A 467 -7.47 -18.27 -23.18
CA TYR A 467 -6.28 -17.57 -22.73
C TYR A 467 -6.61 -16.82 -21.45
N LEU A 468 -5.91 -17.16 -20.37
CA LEU A 468 -6.04 -16.53 -19.08
C LEU A 468 -4.66 -16.05 -18.65
N ILE A 469 -4.59 -14.81 -18.18
CA ILE A 469 -3.39 -14.22 -17.58
C ILE A 469 -3.79 -13.54 -16.29
N ASP A 470 -3.08 -13.88 -15.23
CA ASP A 470 -3.18 -13.25 -13.91
C ASP A 470 -1.92 -13.60 -13.11
N HIS A 471 -1.76 -13.02 -11.94
CA HIS A 471 -0.78 -13.48 -10.96
C HIS A 471 -1.21 -14.83 -10.37
N GLY A 472 -0.32 -15.80 -10.36
CA GLY A 472 -0.53 -17.13 -9.77
C GLY A 472 0.54 -17.45 -8.73
N ALA A 473 0.22 -18.33 -7.79
CA ALA A 473 1.17 -18.93 -6.86
C ALA A 473 1.67 -20.29 -7.39
N PRO A 474 2.74 -20.88 -6.82
CA PRO A 474 3.15 -22.25 -7.11
C PRO A 474 1.99 -23.25 -6.87
N GLY A 475 1.96 -24.33 -7.66
CA GLY A 475 0.80 -25.21 -7.80
C GLY A 475 0.00 -24.82 -9.03
N SER A 476 0.15 -25.57 -10.12
CA SER A 476 -0.62 -25.25 -11.33
C SER A 476 -2.11 -25.50 -11.07
N MET A 477 -2.97 -24.59 -11.56
CA MET A 477 -4.44 -24.68 -11.55
C MET A 477 -4.99 -26.02 -12.09
N PHE A 478 -4.12 -26.83 -12.71
CA PHE A 478 -4.48 -28.05 -13.42
C PHE A 478 -3.68 -29.29 -12.95
N ASP A 479 -2.69 -29.18 -12.03
CA ASP A 479 -1.88 -30.34 -11.60
C ASP A 479 -2.77 -31.38 -10.90
N LYS A 480 -2.88 -32.57 -11.51
CA LYS A 480 -3.68 -33.71 -11.02
C LYS A 480 -5.19 -33.44 -10.86
N LEU A 481 -5.69 -32.29 -11.34
CA LEU A 481 -7.11 -31.93 -11.25
C LEU A 481 -7.89 -32.32 -12.52
N LEU A 482 -7.22 -32.49 -13.66
CA LEU A 482 -7.85 -32.88 -14.91
C LEU A 482 -8.03 -34.41 -15.01
N PRO A 483 -9.26 -34.91 -15.25
CA PRO A 483 -9.51 -36.32 -15.51
C PRO A 483 -8.80 -36.82 -16.77
N ASN A 484 -8.38 -38.09 -16.80
CA ASN A 484 -7.71 -38.68 -17.96
C ASN A 484 -8.62 -38.85 -19.20
N ASP A 485 -9.93 -38.69 -19.04
CA ASP A 485 -10.95 -38.90 -20.06
C ASP A 485 -11.53 -37.59 -20.63
N ILE A 486 -10.91 -36.43 -20.34
CA ILE A 486 -11.31 -35.15 -20.90
C ILE A 486 -10.42 -34.74 -22.09
N ASN A 487 -11.02 -34.22 -23.17
CA ASN A 487 -10.30 -33.72 -24.35
C ASN A 487 -9.86 -32.25 -24.15
N VAL A 488 -9.03 -32.00 -23.15
CA VAL A 488 -8.49 -30.66 -22.85
C VAL A 488 -6.97 -30.72 -22.86
N TYR A 489 -6.36 -29.83 -23.65
CA TYR A 489 -4.93 -29.57 -23.59
C TYR A 489 -4.70 -28.26 -22.86
N VAL A 490 -3.90 -28.30 -21.79
CA VAL A 490 -3.51 -27.12 -21.02
C VAL A 490 -2.01 -26.93 -21.09
N THR A 491 -1.60 -25.68 -21.33
CA THR A 491 -0.22 -25.23 -21.15
C THR A 491 -0.22 -24.07 -20.17
N THR A 492 0.75 -24.05 -19.27
CA THR A 492 0.93 -22.99 -18.27
C THR A 492 2.25 -22.25 -18.55
N ALA A 493 2.35 -21.00 -18.08
CA ALA A 493 3.54 -20.18 -18.27
C ALA A 493 4.75 -20.66 -17.44
N SER A 494 4.52 -21.53 -16.46
CA SER A 494 5.54 -22.19 -15.65
C SER A 494 5.10 -23.60 -15.23
N ALA A 495 6.06 -24.42 -14.79
CA ALA A 495 5.78 -25.71 -14.16
C ALA A 495 5.12 -25.52 -12.79
N PRO A 496 4.46 -26.56 -12.21
CA PRO A 496 3.82 -26.46 -10.89
C PRO A 496 4.76 -26.03 -9.76
N ASP A 497 6.06 -26.27 -9.90
CA ASP A 497 7.13 -25.94 -8.96
C ASP A 497 7.99 -24.75 -9.41
N GLU A 498 7.59 -24.04 -10.46
CA GLU A 498 8.33 -22.91 -11.02
C GLU A 498 7.45 -21.65 -11.12
N GLU A 499 8.05 -20.47 -10.93
CA GLU A 499 7.38 -19.20 -11.18
C GLU A 499 7.37 -18.85 -12.66
N SER A 500 6.27 -18.27 -13.14
CA SER A 500 6.21 -17.65 -14.45
C SER A 500 6.89 -16.28 -14.41
N ASN A 501 7.91 -16.09 -15.24
CA ASN A 501 8.63 -14.82 -15.31
C ASN A 501 7.91 -13.83 -16.24
N PHE A 502 7.58 -12.64 -15.74
CA PHE A 502 7.16 -11.52 -16.59
C PHE A 502 8.38 -10.86 -17.25
N CYS A 503 8.28 -10.56 -18.55
CA CYS A 503 9.34 -9.90 -19.29
C CYS A 503 9.44 -8.40 -18.93
N CYS A 504 10.29 -8.06 -17.96
CA CYS A 504 10.68 -6.67 -17.63
C CYS A 504 11.76 -6.08 -18.58
N TYR A 505 12.25 -6.86 -19.56
CA TYR A 505 13.63 -6.75 -20.04
C TYR A 505 13.98 -5.54 -20.94
N ASP A 506 13.02 -4.92 -21.65
CA ASP A 506 13.34 -3.92 -22.71
C ASP A 506 12.86 -2.48 -22.45
N LYS A 507 11.79 -2.25 -21.68
CA LYS A 507 11.21 -0.90 -21.54
C LYS A 507 12.01 0.02 -20.62
N PHE A 508 12.59 -0.52 -19.53
CA PHE A 508 13.42 0.26 -18.61
C PHE A 508 14.76 0.67 -19.24
N ARG A 509 15.32 -0.19 -20.09
CA ARG A 509 16.61 0.02 -20.77
C ARG A 509 16.55 1.06 -21.88
N HIS A 510 15.39 1.23 -22.55
CA HIS A 510 15.17 2.23 -23.59
C HIS A 510 14.51 3.54 -23.10
N ALA A 511 13.81 3.51 -21.96
CA ALA A 511 13.41 4.75 -21.27
C ALA A 511 14.65 5.56 -20.82
N ASP A 512 15.75 4.87 -20.53
CA ASP A 512 17.03 5.46 -20.10
C ASP A 512 17.76 6.24 -21.21
N THR A 513 17.64 5.85 -22.48
CA THR A 513 18.39 6.52 -23.57
C THR A 513 17.72 7.77 -24.14
N ALA A 514 16.43 8.00 -23.87
CA ALA A 514 15.67 9.11 -24.49
C ALA A 514 14.99 10.07 -23.50
N ARG A 515 14.88 9.75 -22.20
CA ARG A 515 14.03 10.54 -21.27
C ARG A 515 14.65 10.92 -19.93
N PHE A 516 15.85 10.50 -19.56
CA PHE A 516 16.55 11.11 -18.42
C PHE A 516 17.26 12.36 -18.92
N ASP A 517 16.52 13.47 -18.86
CA ASP A 517 17.01 14.81 -19.13
C ASP A 517 18.37 15.03 -18.44
N ASN A 518 19.32 15.68 -19.14
CA ASN A 518 20.70 15.90 -18.71
C ASN A 518 20.85 16.65 -17.37
N ASN A 519 19.74 16.99 -16.71
CA ASN A 519 19.66 17.63 -15.39
C ASN A 519 19.64 16.64 -14.21
N CYS A 520 19.75 15.31 -14.45
CA CYS A 520 19.80 14.29 -13.40
C CYS A 520 21.23 13.84 -13.04
N GLU A 521 22.26 14.65 -13.32
CA GLU A 521 23.62 14.41 -12.80
C GLU A 521 23.63 14.55 -11.28
N GLY A 522 24.01 13.49 -10.54
CA GLY A 522 24.16 13.52 -9.08
C GLY A 522 23.08 12.79 -8.28
N VAL A 523 22.17 12.04 -8.92
CA VAL A 523 21.23 11.17 -8.20
C VAL A 523 21.88 9.82 -7.94
N ASN A 524 22.19 9.53 -6.68
CA ASN A 524 22.57 8.17 -6.31
C ASN A 524 21.32 7.28 -6.40
N LYS A 525 21.30 6.40 -7.40
CA LYS A 525 20.13 5.67 -7.93
C LYS A 525 19.62 4.54 -7.02
N ARG A 526 19.85 4.63 -5.71
CA ARG A 526 19.59 3.59 -4.72
C ARG A 526 18.12 3.42 -4.32
N ASN A 527 17.40 4.50 -4.04
CA ASN A 527 16.25 4.37 -3.12
C ASN A 527 14.95 3.82 -3.75
N VAL A 528 14.98 3.39 -5.01
CA VAL A 528 13.79 3.46 -5.86
C VAL A 528 13.00 2.16 -5.97
N ALA A 529 13.62 1.01 -5.76
CA ALA A 529 12.93 -0.24 -6.09
C ALA A 529 12.82 -1.18 -4.91
N ILE A 530 13.85 -1.32 -4.09
CA ILE A 530 13.86 -2.29 -2.98
C ILE A 530 12.69 -2.02 -2.01
N ASP A 531 12.48 -0.76 -1.59
CA ASP A 531 11.44 -0.46 -0.59
C ASP A 531 10.01 -0.36 -1.16
N LEU A 532 9.84 -0.12 -2.48
CA LEU A 532 8.51 -0.09 -3.13
C LEU A 532 7.94 -1.47 -3.43
N LEU A 533 8.81 -2.46 -3.56
CA LEU A 533 8.47 -3.80 -4.03
C LEU A 533 8.17 -4.76 -2.92
N GLU A 534 8.94 -4.73 -1.84
CA GLU A 534 8.66 -5.52 -0.64
C GLU A 534 7.29 -5.20 -0.05
N LYS A 535 6.86 -3.96 -0.26
CA LYS A 535 5.55 -3.44 0.10
C LYS A 535 4.39 -3.99 -0.76
N GLN A 536 4.59 -4.20 -2.06
CA GLN A 536 3.55 -4.83 -2.89
C GLN A 536 3.45 -6.33 -2.62
N ILE A 537 4.56 -6.97 -2.23
CA ILE A 537 4.57 -8.38 -1.85
C ILE A 537 3.86 -8.57 -0.50
N ASP A 538 4.06 -7.67 0.47
CA ASP A 538 3.32 -7.71 1.75
C ASP A 538 1.80 -7.46 1.53
N ASN A 539 1.40 -6.60 0.57
CA ASN A 539 -0.02 -6.38 0.22
C ASN A 539 -0.62 -7.47 -0.69
N SER A 540 0.18 -8.17 -1.52
CA SER A 540 -0.31 -9.24 -2.41
C SER A 540 -0.60 -10.54 -1.64
N VAL A 541 0.14 -10.78 -0.55
CA VAL A 541 -0.10 -11.85 0.41
C VAL A 541 -1.52 -11.78 1.00
N ASP A 542 -2.05 -10.58 1.30
CA ASP A 542 -3.43 -10.39 1.79
C ASP A 542 -4.50 -10.52 0.68
N ASN A 543 -4.18 -10.21 -0.58
CA ASN A 543 -5.12 -10.41 -1.70
C ASN A 543 -5.38 -11.90 -2.01
N ASN A 544 -4.45 -12.78 -1.64
CA ASN A 544 -4.65 -14.23 -1.74
C ASN A 544 -5.70 -14.78 -0.75
N GLU A 545 -5.95 -14.12 0.40
CA GLU A 545 -7.03 -14.52 1.32
C GLU A 545 -8.44 -14.22 0.78
N LYS A 546 -8.57 -13.29 -0.18
CA LYS A 546 -9.85 -12.98 -0.85
C LYS A 546 -10.24 -14.00 -1.93
N LEU A 547 -9.28 -14.72 -2.49
CA LEU A 547 -9.51 -15.64 -3.63
C LEU A 547 -10.11 -17.00 -3.24
N GLY A 548 -10.38 -17.25 -1.95
CA GLY A 548 -11.30 -18.30 -1.53
C GLY A 548 -11.08 -19.64 -2.23
N TYR A 549 -9.87 -20.19 -2.18
CA TYR A 549 -9.63 -21.55 -2.61
C TYR A 549 -10.34 -22.51 -1.65
N ASN A 550 -11.47 -23.06 -2.11
CA ASN A 550 -12.16 -24.22 -1.57
C ASN A 550 -11.91 -25.42 -2.48
#